data_AF-A0A9P4JKC1-F1
#
_entry.id   AF-A0A9P4JKC1-F1
#
_cell.length_a   1.000
_cell.length_b   1.000
_cell.length_c   1.000
_cell.angle_alpha   90.00
_cell.angle_beta   90.00
_cell.angle_gamma   90.00
#
_symmetry.space_group_name_H-M   'P 1'
#
loop_
_entity.id
_entity.type
_entity.pdbx_description
1 polymer ?
#
loop_
_entity_poly.entity_id
_entity_poly.type
_entity_poly.pdbx_seq_one_letter_code
_entity_poly.pdbx_strand_id
1 'polypeptide(L)'
;MRLLQRSNSDEVTLTEDLTLNETIPPYAILSHTWSSNTEEEVTFKELINGAGKNKPGYEKIRFCGEQAAQDDLEYFWVDTCCINKENKPELSQAIASMFHWYRNSTRCYVYLSDVS
;
A
#
# COMPACT_ATOMS: atom_id res chain seq x y z
N MET A 1 -2.26 7.41 -7.96
CA MET A 1 -1.78 6.49 -6.91
C MET A 1 -1.48 5.15 -7.54
N ARG A 2 -0.50 4.44 -6.99
CA ARG A 2 -0.16 3.09 -7.42
C ARG A 2 -0.78 2.08 -6.47
N LEU A 3 -1.22 0.94 -7.00
CA LEU A 3 -1.66 -0.21 -6.20
C LEU A 3 -0.55 -1.25 -6.18
N LEU A 4 -0.55 -2.06 -5.13
CA LEU A 4 0.24 -3.29 -5.05
C LEU A 4 -0.56 -4.43 -5.66
N GLN A 5 0.13 -5.28 -6.40
CA GLN A 5 -0.38 -6.53 -6.92
C GLN A 5 0.46 -7.67 -6.35
N ARG A 6 -0.19 -8.66 -5.74
CA ARG A 6 0.48 -9.85 -5.22
C ARG A 6 0.60 -10.90 -6.33
N SER A 7 1.80 -11.43 -6.53
CA SER A 7 2.03 -12.57 -7.41
C SER A 7 1.86 -13.90 -6.65
N ASN A 8 1.77 -15.00 -7.39
CA ASN A 8 1.74 -16.36 -6.82
C ASN A 8 3.02 -16.72 -6.02
N SER A 9 4.11 -15.97 -6.15
CA SER A 9 5.38 -16.17 -5.45
C SER A 9 5.53 -15.34 -4.17
N ASP A 10 4.44 -14.75 -3.67
CA ASP A 10 4.41 -13.82 -2.54
C ASP A 10 5.25 -12.54 -2.78
N GLU A 11 5.56 -12.27 -4.05
CA GLU A 11 6.18 -11.03 -4.46
C GLU A 11 5.10 -9.99 -4.73
N VAL A 12 5.44 -8.73 -4.48
CA VAL A 12 4.55 -7.60 -4.72
C VAL A 12 5.16 -6.67 -5.75
N THR A 13 4.35 -6.24 -6.70
CA THR A 13 4.71 -5.25 -7.71
C THR A 13 3.79 -4.05 -7.63
N LEU A 14 4.25 -2.90 -8.12
CA LEU A 14 3.42 -1.70 -8.22
C LEU A 14 2.80 -1.60 -9.61
N THR A 15 1.55 -1.14 -9.66
CA THR A 15 0.94 -0.67 -10.91
C THR A 15 1.58 0.62 -11.39
N GLU A 16 1.20 1.05 -12.59
CA GLU A 16 1.38 2.44 -13.01
C GLU A 16 0.62 3.42 -12.09
N ASP A 17 0.91 4.71 -12.23
CA ASP A 17 0.28 5.75 -11.42
C ASP A 17 -1.15 6.04 -11.93
N LEU A 18 -2.14 5.57 -11.19
CA LEU A 18 -3.56 5.67 -11.53
C LEU A 18 -4.17 6.98 -11.03
N THR A 19 -4.94 7.65 -11.86
CA THR A 19 -5.69 8.87 -11.55
C THR A 19 -7.16 8.53 -11.30
N LEU A 20 -7.86 9.41 -10.56
CA LEU A 20 -9.29 9.22 -10.26
C LEU A 20 -10.21 9.30 -11.50
N ASN A 21 -9.66 9.67 -12.66
CA ASN A 21 -10.39 9.72 -13.92
C ASN A 21 -10.27 8.42 -14.74
N GLU A 22 -9.47 7.46 -14.26
CA GLU A 22 -9.25 6.17 -14.91
C GLU A 22 -10.14 5.09 -14.32
N THR A 23 -10.22 3.95 -15.00
CA THR A 23 -10.88 2.76 -14.45
C THR A 23 -9.96 2.13 -13.42
N ILE A 24 -10.26 2.38 -12.14
CA ILE A 24 -9.51 1.82 -11.02
C ILE A 24 -10.03 0.39 -10.76
N PRO A 25 -9.17 -0.65 -10.77
CA PRO A 25 -9.61 -2.01 -10.48
C PRO A 25 -10.04 -2.14 -9.02
N PRO A 26 -10.91 -3.11 -8.65
CA PRO A 26 -11.24 -3.37 -7.25
C PRO A 26 -9.99 -3.64 -6.41
N TYR A 27 -9.92 -3.03 -5.23
CA TYR A 27 -8.74 -3.10 -4.38
C TYR A 27 -9.09 -3.04 -2.89
N ALA A 28 -8.21 -3.61 -2.07
CA ALA A 28 -8.20 -3.39 -0.64
C ALA A 28 -7.34 -2.18 -0.26
N ILE A 29 -7.63 -1.55 0.87
CA ILE A 29 -6.80 -0.48 1.42
C ILE A 29 -6.40 -0.81 2.86
N LEU A 30 -5.16 -0.49 3.21
CA LEU A 30 -4.69 -0.65 4.58
C LEU A 30 -4.83 0.66 5.37
N SER A 31 -5.58 0.60 6.46
CA SER A 31 -5.53 1.59 7.54
C SER A 31 -4.58 1.08 8.62
N HIS A 32 -3.65 1.92 9.04
CA HIS A 32 -2.59 1.55 9.98
C HIS A 32 -2.00 2.80 10.62
N THR A 33 -1.25 2.58 11.69
CA THR A 33 -0.30 3.55 12.21
C THR A 33 1.07 3.31 11.60
N TRP A 34 1.84 4.39 11.49
CA TRP A 34 3.25 4.26 11.12
C TRP A 34 4.06 3.85 12.35
N SER A 35 5.14 3.10 12.15
CA SER A 35 6.09 2.84 13.23
C SER A 35 6.63 4.16 13.79
N SER A 36 6.90 4.18 15.09
CA SER A 36 7.65 5.25 15.74
C SER A 36 9.05 5.43 15.15
N ASN A 37 9.59 4.37 14.55
CA ASN A 37 10.84 4.41 13.80
C ASN A 37 10.56 4.28 12.30
N THR A 38 10.65 5.40 11.57
CA THR A 38 10.38 5.42 10.14
C THR A 38 11.33 4.56 9.30
N GLU A 39 12.49 4.17 9.83
CA GLU A 39 13.41 3.25 9.13
C GLU A 39 12.87 1.82 9.06
N GLU A 40 11.92 1.46 9.93
CA GLU A 40 11.25 0.16 9.89
C GLU A 40 10.21 0.09 8.77
N GLU A 41 9.78 1.24 8.25
CA GLU A 41 8.83 1.32 7.16
C GLU A 41 9.47 0.97 5.83
N VAL A 42 8.69 0.29 4.97
CA VAL A 42 9.09 0.07 3.59
C VAL A 42 8.64 1.26 2.77
N THR A 43 9.62 1.96 2.20
CA THR A 43 9.38 3.11 1.32
C THR A 43 9.11 2.66 -0.12
N PHE A 44 8.55 3.56 -0.94
CA PHE A 44 8.40 3.34 -2.38
C PHE A 44 9.72 2.91 -3.04
N LYS A 45 10.82 3.60 -2.73
CA LYS A 45 12.15 3.34 -3.30
C LYS A 45 12.70 1.98 -2.90
N GLU A 46 12.50 1.56 -1.66
CA GLU A 46 12.95 0.25 -1.18
C GLU A 46 12.13 -0.88 -1.77
N LEU A 47 10.83 -0.67 -1.98
CA LEU A 47 9.98 -1.65 -2.64
C LEU A 47 10.42 -1.89 -4.09
N ILE A 48 10.60 -0.84 -4.89
CA ILE A 48 11.03 -0.97 -6.30
C ILE A 48 12.44 -1.57 -6.44
N ASN A 49 13.30 -1.39 -5.45
CA ASN A 49 14.65 -1.94 -5.44
C ASN A 49 14.73 -3.34 -4.81
N GLY A 50 13.60 -3.90 -4.36
CA GLY A 50 13.57 -5.19 -3.65
C GLY A 50 14.25 -5.18 -2.27
N ALA A 51 14.50 -4.01 -1.68
CA ALA A 51 15.26 -3.80 -0.45
C ALA A 51 14.40 -3.73 0.83
N GLY A 52 13.08 -3.96 0.73
CA GLY A 52 12.14 -3.82 1.85
C GLY A 52 11.79 -5.09 2.61
N LYS A 53 12.02 -6.29 2.05
CA LYS A 53 11.48 -7.57 2.58
C LYS A 53 11.93 -7.92 4.00
N ASN A 54 13.10 -7.43 4.42
CA ASN A 54 13.66 -7.72 5.75
C ASN A 54 13.25 -6.68 6.82
N LYS A 55 12.49 -5.65 6.45
CA LYS A 55 12.07 -4.62 7.40
C LYS A 55 10.83 -5.05 8.18
N PRO A 56 10.71 -4.65 9.46
CA PRO A 56 9.50 -4.94 10.25
C PRO A 56 8.21 -4.44 9.59
N GLY A 57 8.24 -3.26 8.96
CA GLY A 57 7.10 -2.70 8.25
C GLY A 57 6.71 -3.44 6.96
N TYR A 58 7.44 -4.48 6.54
CA TYR A 58 6.99 -5.34 5.44
C TYR A 58 5.83 -6.25 5.88
N GLU A 59 5.71 -6.53 7.18
CA GLU A 59 4.69 -7.44 7.70
C GLU A 59 3.27 -6.97 7.41
N LYS A 60 3.02 -5.67 7.52
CA LYS A 60 1.71 -5.08 7.20
C LYS A 60 1.39 -5.10 5.70
N ILE A 61 2.41 -5.06 4.83
CA ILE A 61 2.24 -5.22 3.38
C ILE A 61 1.79 -6.65 3.10
N ARG A 62 2.50 -7.62 3.69
CA ARG A 62 2.16 -9.04 3.60
C ARG A 62 0.75 -9.33 4.13
N PHE A 63 0.43 -8.84 5.33
CA PHE A 63 -0.89 -8.95 5.93
C PHE A 63 -1.99 -8.40 5.01
N CYS A 64 -1.82 -7.18 4.48
CA CYS A 64 -2.82 -6.59 3.59
C CYS A 64 -3.00 -7.41 2.30
N GLY A 65 -1.91 -7.88 1.70
CA GLY A 65 -1.96 -8.72 0.51
C GLY A 65 -2.58 -10.11 0.76
N GLU A 66 -2.35 -10.70 1.93
CA GLU A 66 -2.99 -11.96 2.34
C GLU A 66 -4.50 -11.79 2.57
N GLN A 67 -4.91 -10.72 3.26
CA GLN A 67 -6.33 -10.40 3.48
C GLN A 67 -7.04 -10.02 2.17
N ALA A 68 -6.39 -9.26 1.29
CA ALA A 68 -6.93 -8.95 -0.04
C ALA A 68 -7.18 -10.23 -0.85
N ALA A 69 -6.21 -11.14 -0.87
CA ALA A 69 -6.32 -12.41 -1.59
C ALA A 69 -7.44 -13.32 -1.05
N GLN A 70 -7.68 -13.31 0.27
CA GLN A 70 -8.79 -14.07 0.88
C GLN A 70 -10.18 -13.55 0.47
N ASP A 71 -10.26 -12.26 0.13
CA ASP A 71 -11.47 -11.57 -0.33
C ASP A 71 -11.53 -11.46 -1.86
N ASP A 72 -10.77 -12.28 -2.59
CA ASP A 72 -10.68 -12.29 -4.06
C ASP A 72 -10.26 -10.94 -4.69
N LEU A 73 -9.48 -10.14 -3.95
CA LEU A 73 -8.91 -8.88 -4.41
C LEU A 73 -7.45 -9.06 -4.80
N GLU A 74 -7.17 -8.86 -6.08
CA GLU A 74 -5.82 -8.92 -6.65
C GLU A 74 -4.95 -7.70 -6.27
N TYR A 75 -5.61 -6.56 -6.05
CA TYR A 75 -4.95 -5.29 -5.77
C TYR A 75 -5.19 -4.83 -4.35
N PHE A 76 -4.17 -4.16 -3.79
CA PHE A 76 -4.28 -3.52 -2.49
C PHE A 76 -3.40 -2.27 -2.40
N TRP A 77 -3.58 -1.47 -1.36
CA TRP A 77 -2.84 -0.22 -1.20
C TRP A 77 -2.31 -0.04 0.22
N VAL A 78 -1.05 0.42 0.29
CA VAL A 78 -0.34 0.78 1.52
C VAL A 78 0.42 2.08 1.27
N ASP A 79 0.05 3.16 1.97
CA ASP A 79 0.58 4.52 1.73
C ASP A 79 2.11 4.64 1.83
N THR A 80 2.76 3.79 2.64
CA THR A 80 4.21 3.84 2.87
C THR A 80 5.04 3.52 1.63
N CYS A 81 4.56 2.59 0.80
CA CYS A 81 5.26 2.15 -0.39
C CYS A 81 4.51 2.42 -1.71
N CYS A 82 3.21 2.72 -1.68
CA CYS A 82 2.43 3.09 -2.88
C CYS A 82 2.62 4.54 -3.31
N ILE A 83 3.06 5.42 -2.41
CA ILE A 83 3.31 6.84 -2.68
C ILE A 83 4.82 7.09 -2.69
N ASN A 84 5.32 7.70 -3.76
CA ASN A 84 6.66 8.25 -3.77
C ASN A 84 6.71 9.56 -2.98
N LYS A 85 7.01 9.45 -1.69
CA LYS A 85 7.10 10.59 -0.76
C LYS A 85 8.25 11.57 -1.08
N GLU A 86 9.24 11.16 -1.87
CA GLU A 86 10.32 12.06 -2.33
C GLU A 86 9.82 13.01 -3.45
N ASN A 87 8.77 12.63 -4.18
CA ASN A 87 8.12 13.45 -5.19
C ASN A 87 7.05 14.36 -4.54
N LYS A 88 7.42 15.63 -4.26
CA LYS A 88 6.54 16.59 -3.57
C LYS A 88 5.19 16.83 -4.26
N PRO A 89 5.13 17.02 -5.60
CA PRO A 89 3.85 17.05 -6.32
C PRO A 89 2.99 15.79 -6.09
N GLU A 90 3.58 14.61 -6.21
CA GLU A 90 2.88 13.34 -5.99
C GLU A 90 2.36 13.23 -4.56
N LEU A 91 3.20 13.50 -3.57
CA LEU A 91 2.82 13.49 -2.15
C LEU A 91 1.66 14.45 -1.86
N SER A 92 1.70 15.67 -2.41
CA SER A 92 0.64 16.66 -2.20
C SER A 92 -0.68 16.20 -2.82
N GLN A 93 -0.64 15.67 -4.05
CA GLN A 93 -1.81 15.13 -4.73
C GLN A 93 -2.35 13.89 -4.01
N ALA A 94 -1.45 13.04 -3.51
CA ALA A 94 -1.78 11.86 -2.73
C ALA A 94 -2.58 12.23 -1.48
N ILE A 95 -2.10 13.19 -0.69
CA ILE A 95 -2.79 13.69 0.51
C ILE A 95 -4.16 14.28 0.15
N ALA A 96 -4.24 15.10 -0.90
CA ALA A 96 -5.49 15.74 -1.32
C ALA A 96 -6.55 14.73 -1.83
N SER A 97 -6.12 13.59 -2.37
CA SER A 97 -7.01 12.57 -2.93
C SER A 97 -7.21 11.35 -2.03
N MET A 98 -6.44 11.20 -0.94
CA MET A 98 -6.40 9.98 -0.11
C MET A 98 -7.79 9.56 0.38
N PHE A 99 -8.63 10.52 0.80
CA PHE A 99 -10.01 10.22 1.21
C PHE A 99 -10.82 9.51 0.12
N HIS A 100 -10.66 9.88 -1.15
CA HIS A 100 -11.36 9.23 -2.27
C HIS A 100 -10.90 7.78 -2.44
N TRP A 101 -9.60 7.51 -2.25
CA TRP A 101 -9.06 6.15 -2.31
C TRP A 101 -9.58 5.30 -1.14
N TYR A 102 -9.61 5.81 0.08
CA TYR A 102 -10.24 5.10 1.19
C TYR A 102 -11.73 4.82 0.94
N ARG A 103 -12.47 5.82 0.48
CA ARG A 103 -13.92 5.71 0.21
C ARG A 103 -14.26 4.68 -0.86
N ASN A 104 -13.43 4.59 -1.91
CA ASN A 104 -13.69 3.75 -3.07
C ASN A 104 -13.06 2.36 -2.98
N SER A 105 -12.32 2.06 -1.90
CA SER A 105 -11.80 0.72 -1.65
C SER A 105 -12.94 -0.29 -1.47
N THR A 106 -12.74 -1.51 -1.97
CA THR A 106 -13.70 -2.61 -1.77
C THR A 106 -13.68 -3.12 -0.32
N ARG A 107 -12.50 -3.05 0.29
CA ARG A 107 -12.23 -3.45 1.68
C ARG A 107 -11.22 -2.51 2.31
N CYS A 108 -11.41 -2.23 3.58
CA CYS A 108 -10.45 -1.50 4.41
C CYS A 108 -10.04 -2.40 5.57
N TYR A 109 -8.78 -2.83 5.56
CA TYR A 109 -8.22 -3.62 6.65
C TYR A 109 -7.51 -2.71 7.63
N VAL A 110 -7.64 -3.01 8.93
CA VAL A 110 -6.98 -2.26 9.99
C VAL A 110 -5.84 -3.10 10.54
N TYR A 111 -4.62 -2.56 10.52
CA TYR A 111 -3.44 -3.18 11.12
C TYR A 111 -3.00 -2.39 12.34
N LEU A 112 -3.08 -3.03 13.51
CA LEU A 112 -2.64 -2.49 14.79
C LEU A 112 -1.42 -3.29 15.26
N SER A 113 -0.24 -2.68 15.21
CA SER A 113 1.03 -3.35 15.55
C SER A 113 1.18 -3.68 17.03
N ASP A 114 0.37 -3.05 17.88
CA ASP A 114 0.42 -3.10 19.34
C ASP A 114 -0.68 -3.99 19.97
N VAL A 115 -1.46 -4.71 19.14
CA VAL A 115 -2.52 -5.59 19.60
C VAL A 115 -2.16 -7.05 19.32
N SER A 116 -1.96 -7.82 20.41
CA SER A 116 -1.66 -9.26 20.43
C SER A 116 -2.84 -10.08 20.95
#